data_AF-A0A3S4T015-F1
#
_entry.id   AF-A0A3S4T015-F1
#
_cell.length_a   1.000
_cell.length_b   1.000
_cell.length_c   1.000
_cell.angle_alpha   90.00
_cell.angle_beta   90.00
_cell.angle_gamma   90.00
#
_symmetry.space_group_name_H-M   'P 1'
#
loop_
_entity.id
_entity.type
_entity.pdbx_description
1 polymer ?
#
loop_
_entity_poly.entity_id
_entity_poly.type
_entity_poly.pdbx_seq_one_letter_code
_entity_poly.pdbx_strand_id
1 'polypeptide(L)'
;MKFAVVLSAVAATAAAAVSTTACAHAQPEPPPSVPPPLPQVGAACAEHLDGALTELPAPADAPPSRAKNLLECADGSWQTYRNPYPSPQSWLTTGPELVLSGMRNPEIGSGTWTGTPQFADGQCEAQQVEVVAAGQTSAPQAFTAEPGAPLTVPVSDRLFTLRLSGYCLWQRAD
;
A
#
# COMPACT_ATOMS: atom_id res chain seq x y z
N MET A 1 -43.81 -28.92 -71.11
CA MET A 1 -44.71 -28.24 -70.14
C MET A 1 -44.08 -26.88 -69.86
N LYS A 2 -44.59 -25.76 -70.42
CA LYS A 2 -45.68 -24.88 -69.89
C LYS A 2 -45.37 -24.45 -68.43
N PHE A 3 -45.16 -23.19 -68.03
CA PHE A 3 -45.85 -21.90 -68.25
C PHE A 3 -44.84 -20.75 -67.94
N ALA A 4 -44.75 -19.62 -68.67
CA ALA A 4 -45.60 -18.42 -68.77
C ALA A 4 -45.32 -17.28 -67.73
N VAL A 5 -44.72 -16.18 -68.23
CA VAL A 5 -45.15 -14.75 -68.20
C VAL A 5 -45.40 -14.01 -66.86
N VAL A 6 -44.53 -13.00 -66.62
CA VAL A 6 -44.72 -11.57 -66.21
C VAL A 6 -45.35 -11.21 -64.84
N LEU A 7 -44.68 -10.33 -64.07
CA LEU A 7 -45.16 -8.98 -63.68
C LEU A 7 -44.14 -8.23 -62.80
N SER A 8 -43.91 -6.95 -63.12
CA SER A 8 -43.18 -5.98 -62.31
C SER A 8 -44.01 -5.50 -61.12
N ALA A 9 -43.38 -5.22 -59.98
CA ALA A 9 -43.88 -4.27 -58.98
C ALA A 9 -42.72 -3.72 -58.13
N VAL A 10 -42.58 -2.39 -58.16
CA VAL A 10 -41.71 -1.60 -57.27
C VAL A 10 -42.41 -1.47 -55.92
N ALA A 11 -41.69 -1.70 -54.82
CA ALA A 11 -42.11 -1.25 -53.49
C ALA A 11 -40.88 -0.77 -52.71
N ALA A 12 -40.81 0.53 -52.48
CA ALA A 12 -39.83 1.16 -51.62
C ALA A 12 -40.13 0.84 -50.15
N THR A 13 -39.14 0.33 -49.43
CA THR A 13 -39.15 0.32 -47.96
C THR A 13 -37.98 1.15 -47.46
N ALA A 14 -38.31 2.34 -46.97
CA ALA A 14 -37.41 3.19 -46.20
C ALA A 14 -37.09 2.47 -44.88
N ALA A 15 -35.84 2.04 -44.71
CA ALA A 15 -35.33 1.61 -43.41
C ALA A 15 -34.99 2.86 -42.60
N ALA A 16 -35.81 3.17 -41.60
CA ALA A 16 -35.50 4.18 -40.61
C ALA A 16 -34.25 3.76 -39.83
N ALA A 17 -33.15 4.49 -40.00
CA ALA A 17 -31.97 4.35 -39.18
C ALA A 17 -32.32 4.83 -37.76
N VAL A 18 -32.45 3.90 -36.82
CA VAL A 18 -32.57 4.23 -35.40
C VAL A 18 -31.17 4.58 -34.91
N SER A 19 -30.85 5.88 -34.93
CA SER A 19 -29.66 6.40 -34.27
C SER A 19 -29.83 6.19 -32.76
N THR A 20 -29.26 5.12 -32.22
CA THR A 20 -29.05 4.99 -30.77
C THR A 20 -27.95 5.97 -30.40
N THR A 21 -28.33 7.17 -29.99
CA THR A 21 -27.44 8.15 -29.35
C THR A 21 -26.92 7.49 -28.07
N ALA A 22 -25.71 6.93 -28.13
CA ALA A 22 -25.02 6.46 -26.96
C ALA A 22 -24.70 7.68 -26.09
N CYS A 23 -25.53 7.94 -25.09
CA CYS A 23 -25.17 8.83 -24.01
C CYS A 23 -23.95 8.21 -23.34
N ALA A 24 -22.76 8.74 -23.66
CA ALA A 24 -21.56 8.51 -22.88
C ALA A 24 -21.81 9.14 -21.50
N HIS A 25 -22.35 8.33 -20.58
CA HIS A 25 -22.44 8.70 -19.18
C HIS A 25 -21.01 8.81 -18.68
N ALA A 26 -20.51 10.04 -18.53
CA ALA A 26 -19.28 10.30 -17.78
C ALA A 26 -19.50 9.74 -16.37
N GLN A 27 -18.87 8.61 -16.09
CA GLN A 27 -18.90 8.01 -14.76
C GLN A 27 -18.26 9.03 -13.81
N PRO A 28 -18.93 9.43 -12.71
CA PRO A 28 -18.35 10.35 -11.76
C PRO A 28 -16.99 9.82 -11.31
N GLU A 29 -15.96 10.67 -11.38
CA GLU A 29 -14.65 10.33 -10.86
C GLU A 29 -14.80 9.98 -9.37
N PRO A 30 -14.19 8.88 -8.89
CA PRO A 30 -14.24 8.54 -7.48
C PRO A 30 -13.76 9.73 -6.64
N PRO A 31 -14.42 10.05 -5.52
CA PRO A 31 -13.91 11.08 -4.64
C PRO A 31 -12.48 10.71 -4.18
N PRO A 32 -11.59 11.70 -4.00
CA PRO A 32 -10.23 11.43 -3.54
C PRO A 32 -10.28 10.71 -2.19
N SER A 33 -9.46 9.66 -2.03
CA SER A 33 -9.36 8.92 -0.78
C SER A 33 -8.78 9.84 0.30
N VAL A 34 -9.47 9.96 1.42
CA VAL A 34 -8.94 10.66 2.60
C VAL A 34 -8.11 9.66 3.39
N PRO A 35 -6.86 10.00 3.80
CA PRO A 35 -6.07 9.11 4.62
C PRO A 35 -6.79 8.78 5.95
N PRO A 36 -6.65 7.54 6.46
CA PRO A 36 -7.26 7.17 7.73
C PRO A 36 -6.67 8.00 8.88
N PRO A 37 -7.42 8.19 9.98
CA PRO A 37 -6.87 8.80 11.18
C PRO A 37 -5.69 7.95 11.70
N LEU A 38 -4.74 8.62 12.34
CA LEU A 38 -3.62 7.93 12.99
C LEU A 38 -4.15 6.92 14.03
N PRO A 39 -3.52 5.74 14.15
CA PRO A 39 -3.75 4.81 15.24
C PRO A 39 -3.65 5.48 16.62
N GLN A 40 -4.56 5.13 17.53
CA GLN A 40 -4.62 5.64 18.90
C GLN A 40 -4.85 4.50 19.87
N VAL A 41 -4.27 4.57 21.06
CA VAL A 41 -4.44 3.54 22.10
C VAL A 41 -5.94 3.35 22.42
N GLY A 42 -6.40 2.10 22.39
CA GLY A 42 -7.77 1.70 22.65
C GLY A 42 -8.73 1.88 21.47
N ALA A 43 -8.31 2.52 20.37
CA ALA A 43 -9.12 2.59 19.16
C ALA A 43 -9.18 1.22 18.47
N ALA A 44 -10.29 0.94 17.78
CA ALA A 44 -10.44 -0.27 17.00
C ALA A 44 -9.42 -0.32 15.84
N CYS A 45 -8.97 -1.52 15.51
CA CYS A 45 -8.17 -1.80 14.32
C CYS A 45 -8.85 -2.85 13.45
N ALA A 46 -8.62 -2.80 12.14
CA ALA A 46 -9.17 -3.76 11.19
C ALA A 46 -8.48 -5.12 11.35
N GLU A 47 -9.20 -6.21 11.07
CA GLU A 47 -8.71 -7.59 11.21
C GLU A 47 -7.42 -7.85 10.41
N HIS A 48 -7.30 -7.26 9.21
CA HIS A 48 -6.11 -7.42 8.38
C HIS A 48 -4.85 -6.74 8.95
N LEU A 49 -4.99 -5.96 10.03
CA LEU A 49 -3.90 -5.31 10.73
C LEU A 49 -3.44 -6.09 11.98
N ASP A 50 -4.03 -7.24 12.30
CA ASP A 50 -3.66 -8.02 13.48
C ASP A 50 -2.15 -8.34 13.50
N GLY A 51 -1.52 -8.09 14.64
CA GLY A 51 -0.06 -8.20 14.85
C GLY A 51 0.79 -7.13 14.16
N ALA A 52 0.20 -6.17 13.43
CA ALA A 52 0.96 -5.07 12.82
C ALA A 52 1.42 -4.09 13.89
N LEU A 53 2.71 -3.73 13.83
CA LEU A 53 3.25 -2.62 14.61
C LEU A 53 3.21 -1.32 13.80
N THR A 54 2.94 -0.21 14.47
CA THR A 54 3.06 1.14 13.91
C THR A 54 3.82 2.03 14.87
N GLU A 55 4.63 2.95 14.35
CA GLU A 55 5.24 4.00 15.14
C GLU A 55 4.32 5.22 15.18
N LEU A 56 4.06 5.73 16.38
CA LEU A 56 3.41 7.03 16.55
C LEU A 56 4.44 8.15 16.43
N PRO A 57 4.08 9.27 15.76
CA PRO A 57 4.90 10.46 15.80
C PRO A 57 5.23 10.85 17.25
N ALA A 58 6.50 11.17 17.51
CA ALA A 58 6.87 11.75 18.78
C ALA A 58 6.11 13.08 18.98
N PRO A 59 5.62 13.36 20.21
CA PRO A 59 5.12 14.69 20.53
C PRO A 59 6.21 15.75 20.24
N ALA A 60 5.81 16.92 19.74
CA ALA A 60 6.75 17.97 19.33
C ALA A 60 7.74 18.39 20.43
N ASP A 61 7.32 18.31 21.70
CA ASP A 61 8.11 18.70 22.87
C ASP A 61 8.80 17.51 23.58
N ALA A 62 8.74 16.31 23.01
CA ALA A 62 9.37 15.14 23.62
C ALA A 62 10.91 15.26 23.56
N PRO A 63 11.64 14.91 24.64
CA PRO A 63 13.09 14.82 24.59
C PRO A 63 13.51 13.75 23.56
N PRO A 64 14.70 13.88 22.95
CA PRO A 64 15.21 12.90 22.01
C PRO A 64 15.27 11.52 22.70
N SER A 65 14.47 10.60 22.21
CA SER A 65 14.40 9.22 22.69
C SER A 65 14.85 8.28 21.58
N ARG A 66 15.61 7.24 21.95
CA ARG A 66 15.86 6.12 21.04
C ARG A 66 14.73 5.09 21.06
N ALA A 67 13.87 5.12 22.07
CA ALA A 67 12.72 4.24 22.15
C ALA A 67 11.61 4.79 21.25
N LYS A 68 11.14 3.96 20.33
CA LYS A 68 9.98 4.23 19.48
C LYS A 68 8.70 4.13 20.30
N ASN A 69 7.75 5.02 20.03
CA ASN A 69 6.41 4.94 20.59
C ASN A 69 5.58 4.00 19.70
N LEU A 70 5.59 2.70 20.01
CA LEU A 70 4.95 1.69 19.18
C LEU A 70 3.56 1.33 19.67
N LEU A 71 2.63 1.15 18.73
CA LEU A 71 1.37 0.45 18.95
C LEU A 71 1.35 -0.87 18.19
N GLU A 72 0.62 -1.84 18.73
CA GLU A 72 0.29 -3.12 18.10
C GLU A 72 -1.22 -3.22 17.95
N CYS A 73 -1.71 -3.67 16.80
CA CYS A 73 -3.10 -4.09 16.67
C CYS A 73 -3.21 -5.52 17.21
N ALA A 74 -3.91 -5.68 18.33
CA ALA A 74 -4.13 -6.97 18.97
C ALA A 74 -5.55 -7.02 19.54
N ASP A 75 -6.22 -8.16 19.35
CA ASP A 75 -7.59 -8.39 19.79
C ASP A 75 -8.57 -7.32 19.25
N GLY A 76 -8.35 -6.88 18.00
CA GLY A 76 -9.17 -5.87 17.33
C GLY A 76 -9.02 -4.44 17.86
N SER A 77 -8.00 -4.17 18.69
CA SER A 77 -7.72 -2.83 19.20
C SER A 77 -6.23 -2.47 19.18
N TRP A 78 -5.92 -1.19 19.03
CA TRP A 78 -4.56 -0.68 19.12
C TRP A 78 -4.11 -0.61 20.59
N GLN A 79 -3.02 -1.29 20.92
CA GLN A 79 -2.46 -1.36 22.27
C GLN A 79 -1.02 -0.85 22.28
N THR A 80 -0.55 -0.36 23.43
CA THR A 80 0.85 0.05 23.58
C THR A 80 1.77 -1.16 23.52
N TYR A 81 2.70 -1.16 22.56
CA TYR A 81 3.72 -2.18 22.44
C TYR A 81 4.95 -1.78 23.28
N ARG A 82 5.41 -2.70 24.14
CA ARG A 82 6.45 -2.40 25.16
C ARG A 82 7.75 -3.18 25.00
N ASN A 83 7.84 -4.11 24.06
CA ASN A 83 9.08 -4.85 23.85
C ASN A 83 10.13 -3.89 23.24
N PRO A 84 11.30 -3.71 23.88
CA PRO A 84 12.34 -2.81 23.41
C PRO A 84 13.03 -3.27 22.11
N TYR A 85 12.80 -4.51 21.69
CA TYR A 85 13.38 -5.10 20.49
C TYR A 85 12.25 -5.67 19.62
N PRO A 86 11.47 -4.81 18.94
CA PRO A 86 10.39 -5.26 18.06
C PRO A 86 10.97 -6.06 16.90
N SER A 87 10.34 -7.17 16.54
CA SER A 87 10.65 -7.91 15.31
C SER A 87 9.37 -8.51 14.74
N PRO A 88 8.38 -7.67 14.40
CA PRO A 88 7.10 -8.16 13.92
C PRO A 88 7.22 -8.72 12.50
N GLN A 89 6.25 -9.53 12.11
CA GLN A 89 6.08 -9.96 10.71
C GLN A 89 5.34 -8.90 9.88
N SER A 90 4.83 -7.84 10.53
CA SER A 90 3.98 -6.84 9.91
C SER A 90 4.24 -5.45 10.49
N TRP A 91 4.38 -4.46 9.61
CA TRP A 91 4.52 -3.03 9.94
C TRP A 91 3.45 -2.22 9.23
N LEU A 92 2.81 -1.27 9.91
CA LEU A 92 1.92 -0.29 9.32
C LEU A 92 2.61 1.08 9.29
N THR A 93 2.70 1.69 8.11
CA THR A 93 3.07 3.11 7.95
C THR A 93 1.82 3.95 7.76
N THR A 94 1.80 5.14 8.36
CA THR A 94 0.60 5.99 8.47
C THR A 94 0.81 7.38 7.88
N GLY A 95 1.67 7.48 6.86
CA GLY A 95 2.07 8.72 6.20
C GLY A 95 3.50 9.13 6.54
N PRO A 96 3.83 9.44 7.82
CA PRO A 96 5.21 9.68 8.23
C PRO A 96 6.11 8.49 7.93
N GLU A 97 7.37 8.78 7.64
CA GLU A 97 8.38 7.76 7.38
C GLU A 97 8.69 6.95 8.64
N LEU A 98 8.63 5.63 8.52
CA LEU A 98 9.07 4.68 9.53
C LEU A 98 10.51 4.25 9.22
N VAL A 99 11.42 4.51 10.16
CA VAL A 99 12.85 4.17 10.03
C VAL A 99 13.16 2.96 10.89
N LEU A 100 13.61 1.87 10.28
CA LEU A 100 13.91 0.59 10.92
C LEU A 100 15.40 0.24 10.82
N SER A 101 15.99 -0.23 11.90
CA SER A 101 17.37 -0.72 11.97
C SER A 101 17.46 -2.21 11.62
N GLY A 102 18.47 -2.61 10.84
CA GLY A 102 18.81 -4.03 10.60
C GLY A 102 19.98 -4.56 11.43
N MET A 103 20.66 -3.69 12.19
CA MET A 103 21.89 -4.02 12.92
C MET A 103 21.66 -4.21 14.42
N ARG A 104 22.49 -5.04 15.08
CA ARG A 104 22.64 -5.30 16.55
C ARG A 104 21.36 -5.61 17.36
N ASN A 105 20.22 -5.00 17.05
CA ASN A 105 18.86 -5.24 17.49
C ASN A 105 17.95 -4.94 16.28
N PRO A 106 17.81 -5.89 15.35
CA PRO A 106 17.05 -5.66 14.12
C PRO A 106 15.57 -5.45 14.43
N GLU A 107 15.03 -4.34 13.96
CA GLU A 107 13.61 -4.00 14.04
C GLU A 107 12.81 -4.65 12.91
N ILE A 108 13.52 -5.13 11.88
CA ILE A 108 12.97 -5.81 10.72
C ILE A 108 13.83 -7.02 10.34
N GLY A 109 13.17 -8.13 10.02
CA GLY A 109 13.85 -9.32 9.53
C GLY A 109 14.23 -9.19 8.05
N SER A 110 15.36 -9.77 7.65
CA SER A 110 15.69 -9.95 6.22
C SER A 110 14.66 -10.87 5.54
N GLY A 111 14.65 -10.82 4.20
CA GLY A 111 13.74 -11.58 3.37
C GLY A 111 12.87 -10.69 2.49
N THR A 112 11.84 -11.28 1.87
CA THR A 112 10.94 -10.56 0.98
C THR A 112 9.83 -9.90 1.80
N TRP A 113 9.68 -8.59 1.65
CA TRP A 113 8.59 -7.81 2.23
C TRP A 113 7.69 -7.27 1.13
N THR A 114 6.39 -7.20 1.41
CA THR A 114 5.40 -6.60 0.51
C THR A 114 4.66 -5.48 1.22
N GLY A 115 4.77 -4.26 0.71
CA GLY A 115 3.98 -3.10 1.12
C GLY A 115 2.70 -3.01 0.30
N THR A 116 1.55 -3.16 0.94
CA THR A 116 0.23 -3.05 0.32
C THR A 116 -0.40 -1.70 0.67
N PRO A 117 -0.72 -0.83 -0.31
CA PRO A 117 -1.41 0.42 -0.06
C PRO A 117 -2.74 0.20 0.67
N GLN A 118 -3.02 1.04 1.67
CA GLN A 118 -4.26 0.96 2.47
C GLN A 118 -5.45 1.66 1.80
N PHE A 119 -5.25 2.28 0.63
CA PHE A 119 -6.29 2.90 -0.19
C PHE A 119 -5.90 2.89 -1.67
N ALA A 120 -6.89 3.06 -2.55
CA ALA A 120 -6.79 2.74 -3.98
C ALA A 120 -5.73 3.55 -4.75
N ASP A 121 -5.45 4.77 -4.33
CA ASP A 121 -4.48 5.69 -4.92
C ASP A 121 -3.20 5.82 -4.06
N GLY A 122 -3.06 5.02 -3.01
CA GLY A 122 -1.90 5.04 -2.12
C GLY A 122 -0.66 4.50 -2.80
N GLN A 123 0.49 5.08 -2.50
CA GLN A 123 1.78 4.66 -3.04
C GLN A 123 2.71 4.25 -1.90
N CYS A 124 3.26 3.04 -1.99
CA CYS A 124 4.26 2.56 -1.06
C CYS A 124 5.65 2.85 -1.60
N GLU A 125 6.54 3.32 -0.72
CA GLU A 125 7.94 3.51 -1.04
C GLU A 125 8.81 2.94 0.07
N ALA A 126 9.98 2.44 -0.32
CA ALA A 126 11.00 1.98 0.58
C ALA A 126 12.37 2.48 0.14
N GLN A 127 13.24 2.77 1.11
CA GLN A 127 14.64 3.05 0.84
C GLN A 127 15.52 2.28 1.80
N GLN A 128 16.46 1.50 1.29
CA GLN A 128 17.38 0.73 2.12
C GLN A 128 18.83 1.18 1.95
N VAL A 129 19.58 1.08 3.04
CA VAL A 129 21.03 1.26 3.10
C VAL A 129 21.62 0.00 3.69
N GLU A 130 22.67 -0.54 3.07
CA GLU A 130 23.36 -1.76 3.52
C GLU A 130 24.73 -1.45 4.11
N VAL A 131 25.23 -2.31 4.98
CA VAL A 131 26.63 -2.35 5.37
C VAL A 131 27.42 -3.09 4.30
N VAL A 132 28.39 -2.43 3.68
CA VAL A 132 29.25 -3.01 2.63
C VAL A 132 30.63 -3.42 3.14
N ALA A 133 31.12 -2.75 4.19
CA ALA A 133 32.36 -3.07 4.88
C ALA A 133 32.34 -2.48 6.30
N ALA A 134 33.38 -2.77 7.09
CA ALA A 134 33.52 -2.20 8.43
C ALA A 134 33.51 -0.67 8.38
N GLY A 135 32.50 -0.06 9.02
CA GLY A 135 32.33 1.40 9.03
C GLY A 135 31.88 2.02 7.72
N GLN A 136 31.47 1.23 6.72
CA GLN A 136 31.07 1.72 5.40
C GLN A 136 29.68 1.21 5.01
N THR A 137 28.84 2.12 4.52
CA THR A 137 27.50 1.81 4.00
C THR A 137 27.42 2.01 2.48
N SER A 138 26.44 1.37 1.85
CA SER A 138 26.07 1.62 0.45
C SER A 138 25.50 3.03 0.28
N ALA A 139 25.33 3.44 -0.98
CA ALA A 139 24.36 4.48 -1.31
C ALA A 139 22.93 3.98 -1.03
N PRO A 140 21.96 4.87 -0.76
CA PRO A 140 20.57 4.46 -0.60
C PRO A 140 20.00 3.86 -1.89
N GLN A 141 19.35 2.71 -1.77
CA GLN A 141 18.59 2.08 -2.84
C GLN A 141 17.11 2.34 -2.61
N ALA A 142 16.44 2.97 -3.57
CA ALA A 142 15.01 3.29 -3.51
C ALA A 142 14.18 2.25 -4.27
N PHE A 143 12.98 2.00 -3.75
CA PHE A 143 11.94 1.15 -4.32
C PHE A 143 10.62 1.89 -4.23
N THR A 144 9.87 1.93 -5.33
CA THR A 144 8.60 2.63 -5.41
C THR A 144 7.66 1.81 -6.30
N ALA A 145 6.42 1.63 -5.86
CA ALA A 145 5.38 1.03 -6.70
C ALA A 145 4.58 2.12 -7.43
N GLU A 146 3.86 1.73 -8.46
CA GLU A 146 2.80 2.58 -9.02
C GLU A 146 1.68 2.79 -7.98
N PRO A 147 0.92 3.91 -8.04
CA PRO A 147 -0.23 4.13 -7.16
C PRO A 147 -1.22 2.95 -7.17
N GLY A 148 -1.65 2.53 -6.00
CA GLY A 148 -2.57 1.41 -5.79
C GLY A 148 -1.94 0.02 -5.94
N ALA A 149 -0.70 -0.08 -6.44
CA ALA A 149 -0.01 -1.35 -6.61
C ALA A 149 0.79 -1.74 -5.36
N PRO A 150 0.89 -3.03 -5.03
CA PRO A 150 1.77 -3.50 -3.97
C PRO A 150 3.25 -3.32 -4.37
N LEU A 151 4.10 -3.00 -3.40
CA LEU A 151 5.55 -2.89 -3.55
C LEU A 151 6.26 -4.10 -2.92
N THR A 152 6.98 -4.88 -3.71
CA THR A 152 7.86 -5.94 -3.17
C THR A 152 9.29 -5.43 -2.99
N VAL A 153 9.86 -5.65 -1.81
CA VAL A 153 11.21 -5.21 -1.42
C VAL A 153 12.02 -6.39 -0.89
N PRO A 154 13.18 -6.72 -1.48
CA PRO A 154 14.11 -7.68 -0.89
C PRO A 154 14.92 -6.98 0.21
N VAL A 155 14.59 -7.28 1.47
CA VAL A 155 15.31 -6.77 2.64
C VAL A 155 16.56 -7.60 2.87
N SER A 156 17.71 -6.95 2.75
CA SER A 156 19.04 -7.56 2.86
C SER A 156 19.36 -8.08 4.27
N ASP A 157 20.17 -9.13 4.36
CA ASP A 157 20.76 -9.60 5.62
C ASP A 157 21.87 -8.67 6.16
N ARG A 158 22.36 -7.75 5.31
CA ARG A 158 23.32 -6.70 5.68
C ARG A 158 22.66 -5.33 5.84
N LEU A 159 21.35 -5.30 6.07
CA LEU A 159 20.60 -4.06 6.25
C LEU A 159 21.21 -3.20 7.37
N PHE A 160 21.56 -1.96 7.03
CA PHE A 160 21.88 -0.93 8.01
C PHE A 160 20.61 -0.21 8.45
N THR A 161 19.84 0.30 7.49
CA THR A 161 18.59 1.03 7.74
C THR A 161 17.61 0.79 6.60
N LEU A 162 16.34 0.63 6.93
CA LEU A 162 15.22 0.66 6.00
C LEU A 162 14.30 1.83 6.36
N ARG A 163 13.93 2.63 5.38
CA ARG A 163 12.90 3.66 5.48
C ARG A 163 11.68 3.17 4.72
N LEU A 164 10.52 3.19 5.36
CA LEU A 164 9.23 2.81 4.79
C LEU A 164 8.32 4.03 4.83
N SER A 165 7.63 4.34 3.73
CA SER A 165 6.72 5.48 3.65
C SER A 165 5.45 5.16 2.88
N GLY A 166 4.52 6.11 2.91
CA GLY A 166 3.15 5.92 2.43
C GLY A 166 2.22 5.37 3.51
N TYR A 167 0.97 5.13 3.16
CA TYR A 167 -0.02 4.48 4.02
C TYR A 167 -0.10 3.01 3.62
N CYS A 168 0.79 2.20 4.17
CA CYS A 168 1.05 0.85 3.68
C CYS A 168 1.14 -0.15 4.81
N LEU A 169 0.56 -1.33 4.58
CA LEU A 169 0.79 -2.51 5.39
C LEU A 169 1.93 -3.31 4.77
N TRP A 170 3.03 -3.41 5.48
CA TRP A 170 4.23 -4.12 5.09
C TRP A 170 4.24 -5.49 5.76
N GLN A 171 4.26 -6.56 4.98
CA GLN A 171 4.24 -7.92 5.51
C GLN A 171 5.42 -8.70 4.97
N ARG A 172 6.07 -9.48 5.84
CA ARG A 172 7.10 -10.42 5.43
C ARG A 172 6.44 -11.65 4.82
N ALA A 173 6.99 -12.12 3.70
CA ALA A 173 6.65 -13.44 3.18
C ALA A 173 7.25 -14.52 4.09
N ASP A 174 6.48 -15.57 4.38
CA ASP A 174 6.93 -16.75 5.14
C ASP A 174 7.99 -17.57 4.38
#